data_AF-A0A2I0UE06-F1
#
_entry.id   AF-A0A2I0UE06-F1
#
_cell.length_a   1.000
_cell.length_b   1.000
_cell.length_c   1.000
_cell.angle_alpha   90.00
_cell.angle_beta   90.00
_cell.angle_gamma   90.00
#
_symmetry.space_group_name_H-M   'P 1'
#
loop_
_entity.id
_entity.type
_entity.pdbx_description
1 polymer ?
#
loop_
_entity_poly.entity_id
_entity_poly.type
_entity_poly.pdbx_seq_one_letter_code
_entity_poly.pdbx_strand_id
1 'polypeptide(L)'
;MPEDWKKANVIRIYKKGLKEDPGNYRPISLTSVPWKVVERVLLGAITSQMKHVVGKSQHRFTKGKLCLTNTIAFYDKVTCSADTVQVVDVVYLDFSKAFDMVAHSLLLYC
;
A
#
# COMPACT_ATOMS: atom_id res chain seq x y z
N MET A 1 24.65 12.50 -5.77
CA MET A 1 23.93 12.58 -4.47
C MET A 1 24.93 12.29 -3.36
N PRO A 2 24.87 13.00 -2.22
CA PRO A 2 25.69 12.67 -1.05
C PRO A 2 25.45 11.23 -0.60
N GLU A 3 26.49 10.55 -0.14
CA GLU A 3 26.37 9.15 0.32
C GLU A 3 25.38 8.98 1.48
N ASP A 4 25.28 9.97 2.36
CA ASP A 4 24.35 9.92 3.49
C ASP A 4 22.88 9.98 3.09
N TRP A 5 22.56 10.41 1.86
CA TRP A 5 21.18 10.37 1.34
C TRP A 5 20.77 8.97 0.89
N LYS A 6 21.74 8.08 0.65
CA LYS A 6 21.50 6.68 0.28
C LYS A 6 21.31 5.77 1.49
N LYS A 7 21.54 6.28 2.71
CA LYS A 7 21.42 5.53 3.97
C LYS A 7 20.08 5.82 4.63
N ALA A 8 19.53 4.80 5.31
CA ALA A 8 18.33 4.93 6.12
C ALA A 8 18.57 4.31 7.51
N ASN A 9 18.01 4.92 8.54
CA ASN A 9 18.01 4.35 9.89
C ASN A 9 16.79 3.43 10.05
N VAL A 10 17.02 2.14 10.28
CA VAL A 10 15.93 1.16 10.40
C VAL A 10 15.53 1.01 11.86
N ILE A 11 14.33 1.48 12.20
CA ILE A 11 13.73 1.27 13.52
C ILE A 11 12.70 0.13 13.47
N ARG A 12 12.56 -0.61 14.57
CA ARG A 12 11.58 -1.69 14.70
C ARG A 12 10.38 -1.19 15.49
N ILE A 13 9.18 -1.23 14.90
CA ILE A 13 7.94 -0.92 15.59
C ILE A 13 7.18 -2.20 15.88
N TYR A 14 6.87 -2.44 17.14
CA TYR A 14 6.06 -3.59 17.57
C TYR A 14 4.65 -3.52 16.96
N LYS A 15 4.19 -4.63 16.37
CA LYS A 15 2.88 -4.74 15.68
C LYS A 15 1.84 -5.48 16.51
N LYS A 16 2.09 -6.73 16.88
CA LYS A 16 1.18 -7.63 17.62
C LYS A 16 1.91 -8.92 18.01
N GLY A 17 1.42 -9.70 19.00
CA GLY A 17 1.96 -11.02 19.35
C GLY A 17 2.92 -11.02 20.55
N LEU A 18 3.86 -11.96 20.57
CA LEU A 18 4.92 -12.04 21.58
C LEU A 18 6.04 -11.05 21.24
N LYS A 19 6.59 -10.34 22.22
CA LYS A 19 7.63 -9.32 22.01
C LYS A 19 9.00 -9.93 21.74
N GLU A 20 9.18 -11.18 22.07
CA GLU A 20 10.41 -11.94 21.94
C GLU A 20 10.62 -12.43 20.50
N ASP A 21 9.53 -12.57 19.73
CA ASP A 21 9.57 -12.98 18.33
C ASP A 21 9.85 -11.78 17.41
N PRO A 22 10.99 -11.77 16.68
CA PRO A 22 11.33 -10.70 15.74
C PRO A 22 10.30 -10.49 14.62
N GLY A 23 9.53 -11.54 14.26
CA GLY A 23 8.50 -11.47 13.22
C GLY A 23 7.32 -10.55 13.58
N ASN A 24 7.17 -10.22 14.87
CA ASN A 24 6.12 -9.35 15.39
C ASN A 24 6.44 -7.85 15.30
N TYR A 25 7.59 -7.50 14.73
CA TYR A 25 8.02 -6.13 14.49
C TYR A 25 7.94 -5.77 13.01
N ARG A 26 7.61 -4.51 12.72
CA ARG A 26 7.74 -3.93 11.38
C ARG A 26 9.02 -3.10 11.33
N PRO A 27 9.93 -3.36 10.39
CA PRO A 27 11.02 -2.43 10.12
C PRO A 27 10.45 -1.16 9.46
N ILE A 28 10.90 0.01 9.90
CA ILE A 28 10.62 1.29 9.26
C ILE A 28 11.96 1.96 8.95
N SER A 29 12.18 2.21 7.66
CA SER A 29 13.35 2.92 7.16
C SER A 29 13.13 4.44 7.27
N LEU A 30 13.84 5.08 8.20
CA LEU A 30 13.86 6.53 8.32
C LEU A 30 14.93 7.11 7.39
N THR A 31 14.48 7.69 6.29
CA THR A 31 15.33 8.38 5.32
C THR A 31 15.63 9.82 5.74
N SER A 32 16.66 10.42 5.15
CA SER A 32 17.05 11.80 5.41
C SER A 32 15.98 12.80 4.96
N VAL A 33 15.90 13.96 5.60
CA VAL A 33 14.91 15.01 5.25
C VAL A 33 15.01 15.42 3.77
N PRO A 34 16.21 15.67 3.20
CA PRO A 34 16.30 16.01 1.78
C PRO A 34 15.83 14.87 0.86
N TRP A 35 16.11 13.62 1.22
CA TRP A 35 15.64 12.47 0.45
C TRP A 35 14.11 12.36 0.43
N LYS A 36 13.44 12.63 1.55
CA LYS A 36 11.96 12.68 1.62
C LYS A 36 11.35 13.73 0.69
N VAL A 37 12.05 14.84 0.44
CA VAL A 37 11.60 15.86 -0.52
C VAL A 37 11.68 15.30 -1.94
N VAL A 38 12.78 14.63 -2.30
CA VAL A 38 12.95 13.96 -3.60
C VAL A 38 11.88 12.88 -3.79
N GLU A 39 11.64 12.04 -2.79
CA GLU A 39 10.58 11.01 -2.79
C GLU A 39 9.21 11.61 -3.07
N ARG A 40 8.88 12.78 -2.49
CA ARG A 40 7.58 13.46 -2.74
C ARG A 40 7.45 13.96 -4.17
N VAL A 41 8.52 14.51 -4.74
CA VAL A 41 8.53 14.96 -6.14
C VAL A 41 8.34 13.77 -7.07
N LEU A 42 9.10 12.69 -6.83
CA LEU A 42 9.01 11.46 -7.60
C LEU A 42 7.61 10.82 -7.50
N LEU A 43 7.04 10.77 -6.29
CA LEU A 43 5.69 10.28 -6.06
C LEU A 43 4.66 11.05 -6.89
N GLY A 44 4.79 12.37 -7.00
CA GLY A 44 3.93 13.20 -7.84
C GLY A 44 3.99 12.80 -9.32
N ALA A 45 5.20 12.62 -9.85
CA ALA A 45 5.42 12.20 -11.23
C ALA A 45 4.84 10.80 -11.51
N ILE A 46 5.18 9.80 -10.67
CA ILE A 46 4.70 8.42 -10.80
C ILE A 46 3.17 8.37 -10.68
N THR A 47 2.59 9.07 -9.69
CA THR A 47 1.14 9.08 -9.49
C THR A 47 0.42 9.63 -10.72
N SER A 48 1.00 10.61 -11.43
CA SER A 48 0.42 11.14 -12.66
C SER A 48 0.32 10.09 -13.77
N GLN A 49 1.38 9.31 -13.97
CA GLN A 49 1.43 8.24 -14.98
C GLN A 49 0.52 7.05 -14.62
N MET A 50 0.47 6.70 -13.32
CA MET A 50 -0.27 5.54 -12.83
C MET A 50 -1.79 5.71 -12.81
N LYS A 51 -2.33 6.92 -13.05
CA LYS A 51 -3.80 7.18 -13.01
C LYS A 51 -4.61 6.26 -13.91
N HIS A 52 -4.05 5.87 -15.05
CA HIS A 52 -4.72 5.00 -16.02
C HIS A 52 -4.49 3.50 -15.76
N VAL A 53 -3.44 3.15 -15.01
CA VAL A 53 -3.08 1.77 -14.66
C VAL A 53 -3.84 1.29 -13.42
N VAL A 54 -4.05 2.19 -12.45
CA VAL A 54 -4.72 1.85 -11.20
C VAL A 54 -6.24 1.71 -11.42
N GLY A 55 -6.77 0.52 -11.13
CA GLY A 55 -8.19 0.21 -11.29
C GLY A 55 -9.11 1.11 -10.46
N LYS A 56 -10.31 1.39 -10.98
CA LYS A 56 -11.31 2.26 -10.30
C LYS A 56 -11.74 1.73 -8.92
N SER A 57 -11.66 0.42 -8.70
CA SER A 57 -11.94 -0.25 -7.42
C SER A 57 -10.83 -0.06 -6.37
N GLN A 58 -9.62 0.34 -6.76
CA GLN A 58 -8.55 0.61 -5.81
C GLN A 58 -8.88 1.87 -5.01
N HIS A 59 -8.99 1.73 -3.69
CA HIS A 59 -9.28 2.86 -2.79
C HIS A 59 -8.07 3.30 -1.98
N ARG A 60 -7.20 2.36 -1.61
CA ARG A 60 -6.02 2.67 -0.80
C ARG A 60 -4.97 3.39 -1.63
N PHE A 61 -4.29 4.36 -1.02
CA PHE A 61 -3.23 5.17 -1.62
C PHE A 61 -3.64 5.96 -2.87
N THR A 62 -4.95 6.14 -3.08
CA THR A 62 -5.48 6.95 -4.19
C THR A 62 -6.04 8.25 -3.65
N LYS A 63 -5.74 9.38 -4.30
CA LYS A 63 -6.25 10.69 -3.88
C LYS A 63 -7.77 10.73 -3.94
N GLY A 64 -8.41 11.28 -2.90
CA GLY A 64 -9.85 11.50 -2.85
C GLY A 64 -10.69 10.26 -2.53
N LYS A 65 -10.06 9.13 -2.18
CA LYS A 65 -10.75 7.91 -1.76
C LYS A 65 -10.47 7.60 -0.29
N LEU A 66 -11.48 7.13 0.42
CA LEU A 66 -11.44 6.81 1.85
C LEU A 66 -11.72 5.33 2.09
N CYS A 67 -11.45 4.86 3.30
CA CYS A 67 -11.86 3.52 3.74
C CYS A 67 -13.40 3.39 3.67
N LEU A 68 -14.12 4.43 4.11
CA LEU A 68 -15.58 4.45 4.09
C LEU A 68 -16.15 4.28 2.68
N THR A 69 -15.61 5.00 1.68
CA THR A 69 -16.06 4.88 0.28
C THR A 69 -15.83 3.47 -0.28
N ASN A 70 -14.77 2.78 0.16
CA ASN A 70 -14.53 1.40 -0.22
C ASN A 70 -15.60 0.46 0.36
N THR A 71 -15.92 0.64 1.65
CA THR A 71 -16.97 -0.13 2.32
C THR A 71 -18.34 0.09 1.70
N ILE A 72 -18.69 1.33 1.38
CA ILE A 72 -19.95 1.66 0.69
C ILE A 72 -19.98 0.99 -0.68
N ALA A 73 -18.93 1.13 -1.50
CA ALA A 73 -18.85 0.52 -2.82
C ALA A 73 -18.90 -1.02 -2.78
N PHE A 74 -18.42 -1.63 -1.68
CA PHE A 74 -18.54 -3.07 -1.46
C PHE A 74 -19.99 -3.46 -1.17
N TYR A 75 -20.63 -2.81 -0.19
CA TYR A 75 -22.02 -3.13 0.18
C TYR A 75 -22.99 -2.86 -0.96
N ASP A 76 -22.80 -1.77 -1.71
CA ASP A 76 -23.60 -1.44 -2.90
C ASP A 76 -23.61 -2.60 -3.91
N LYS A 77 -22.44 -3.19 -4.19
CA LYS A 77 -22.33 -4.38 -5.05
C LYS A 77 -23.05 -5.60 -4.48
N VAL A 78 -22.93 -5.82 -3.17
CA VAL A 78 -23.58 -6.95 -2.49
C VAL A 78 -25.10 -6.77 -2.53
N THR A 79 -25.61 -5.57 -2.25
CA THR A 79 -27.06 -5.28 -2.26
C THR A 79 -27.64 -5.38 -3.66
N CYS A 80 -26.98 -4.83 -4.69
CA CYS A 80 -27.46 -4.98 -6.07
C CYS A 80 -27.51 -6.45 -6.53
N SER A 81 -26.58 -7.29 -6.05
CA SER A 81 -26.58 -8.73 -6.35
C SER A 81 -27.70 -9.45 -5.58
N ALA A 82 -27.96 -9.06 -4.34
CA ALA A 82 -29.06 -9.60 -3.54
C ALA A 82 -30.44 -9.26 -4.15
N ASP A 83 -30.61 -8.06 -4.71
CA ASP A 83 -31.84 -7.63 -5.39
C ASP A 83 -32.16 -8.49 -6.63
N THR A 84 -31.13 -9.05 -7.27
CA THR A 84 -31.27 -9.97 -8.41
C THR A 84 -31.29 -11.45 -8.00
N VAL A 85 -31.37 -11.74 -6.70
CA VAL A 85 -31.37 -13.09 -6.10
C VAL A 85 -30.12 -13.89 -6.48
N GLN A 86 -28.99 -13.21 -6.67
CA GLN A 86 -27.69 -13.85 -6.94
C GLN A 86 -26.96 -14.14 -5.63
N VAL A 87 -26.31 -15.31 -5.57
CA VAL A 87 -25.43 -15.68 -4.46
C VAL A 87 -24.12 -14.92 -4.60
N VAL A 88 -23.67 -14.30 -3.50
CA VAL A 88 -22.42 -13.54 -3.44
C VAL A 88 -21.45 -14.23 -2.48
N ASP A 89 -20.32 -14.67 -3.01
CA ASP A 89 -19.19 -15.16 -2.22
C ASP A 89 -18.09 -14.10 -2.13
N VAL A 90 -17.47 -13.97 -0.96
CA VAL A 90 -16.45 -12.96 -0.68
C VAL A 90 -15.16 -13.65 -0.25
N VAL A 91 -14.08 -13.42 -1.00
CA VAL A 91 -12.75 -13.94 -0.70
C VAL A 91 -11.85 -12.80 -0.25
N TYR A 92 -11.32 -12.91 0.98
CA TYR A 92 -10.35 -11.97 1.52
C TYR A 92 -8.92 -12.46 1.25
N LEU A 93 -8.11 -11.63 0.62
CA LEU A 93 -6.71 -11.91 0.30
C LEU A 93 -5.80 -10.87 0.98
N ASP A 94 -4.68 -11.31 1.55
CA ASP A 94 -3.66 -10.43 2.12
C ASP A 94 -2.26 -10.91 1.73
N PHE A 95 -1.35 -9.96 1.49
CA PHE A 95 0.03 -10.26 1.14
C PHE A 95 0.89 -10.35 2.40
N SER A 96 1.61 -11.47 2.54
CA SER A 96 2.65 -11.58 3.57
C SER A 96 3.80 -10.63 3.26
N LYS A 97 4.13 -9.74 4.21
CA LYS A 97 5.25 -8.79 4.09
C LYS A 97 5.26 -8.02 2.74
N ALA A 98 4.11 -7.46 2.37
CA ALA A 98 3.89 -6.85 1.04
C ALA A 98 4.97 -5.88 0.55
N PHE A 99 5.58 -5.07 1.43
CA PHE A 99 6.63 -4.12 1.06
C PHE A 99 8.03 -4.75 1.00
N ASP A 100 8.27 -5.82 1.77
CA ASP A 100 9.58 -6.45 1.88
C ASP A 100 9.79 -7.50 0.77
N MET A 101 8.70 -8.02 0.18
CA MET A 101 8.73 -9.08 -0.84
C MET A 101 8.67 -8.57 -2.28
N VAL A 102 8.72 -7.25 -2.52
CA VAL A 102 8.67 -6.69 -3.87
C VAL A 102 9.98 -6.97 -4.61
N ALA A 103 9.92 -7.67 -5.74
CA ALA A 103 11.09 -7.89 -6.59
C ALA A 103 11.52 -6.58 -7.26
N HIS A 104 12.74 -6.13 -6.95
CA HIS A 104 13.30 -4.88 -7.50
C HIS A 104 13.41 -4.87 -9.03
N SER A 105 13.70 -6.02 -9.64
CA SER A 105 13.73 -6.14 -11.11
C SER A 105 12.38 -5.79 -11.71
N LEU A 106 11.29 -6.40 -11.24
CA LEU A 106 9.95 -6.12 -11.74
C LEU A 106 9.54 -4.65 -11.54
N LEU A 107 9.92 -4.06 -10.40
CA LEU A 107 9.57 -2.67 -10.10
C LEU A 107 10.25 -1.65 -11.04
N LEU A 108 11.45 -1.95 -11.54
CA LEU A 108 12.18 -1.06 -12.45
C LEU A 108 11.73 -1.16 -13.91
N TYR A 109 11.02 -2.23 -14.27
CA TYR A 109 10.52 -2.46 -15.64
C TYR A 109 9.00 -2.27 -15.79
N CYS A 110 8.31 -1.84 -14.73
CA CYS A 110 6.91 -1.39 -14.74
C CYS A 110 6.81 0.08 -15.16
#